data_AF-A0A7Y2HA11-F1
#
_entry.id   AF-A0A7Y2HA11-F1
#
_cell.length_a   1.000
_cell.length_b   1.000
_cell.length_c   1.000
_cell.angle_alpha   90.00
_cell.angle_beta   90.00
_cell.angle_gamma   90.00
#
_symmetry.space_group_name_H-M   'P 1'
#
loop_
_entity.id
_entity.type
_entity.pdbx_description
1 polymer ?
#
loop_
_entity_poly.entity_id
_entity_poly.type
_entity_poly.pdbx_seq_one_letter_code
_entity_poly.pdbx_strand_id
1 'polypeptide(L)'
;MLGFALVFVIAWYIKNQFFSNWYDIMKSDEFADNLELYVFNFWTLESISQFFGETWTKYHFIIPGGIVCIFVQLAQKKFLSAWYTLFIASLYFFIVIIATPTIEYSFYTESNFYILILFFYYPILKHLNDHTLNSSTFKITVTAILLISIGRIISYSGNYQKRLDWISSTMEENQCNKIIVTEDLLDHEIRFQIWSLPYESLILGHQKGMNKSIHPLVNSFEDDYNENLFVTSFKTHEPGEINSAYFQFPEGPYCTLGENR
;
A
#
# COMPACT_ATOMS: atom_id res chain seq x y z
N MET A 1 29.34 -4.99 4.34
CA MET A 1 28.15 -4.71 5.18
C MET A 1 28.20 -3.32 5.83
N LEU A 2 29.31 -2.93 6.46
CA LEU A 2 29.48 -1.58 7.06
C LEU A 2 29.17 -0.41 6.11
N GLY A 3 29.61 -0.50 4.84
CA GLY A 3 29.33 0.56 3.85
C GLY A 3 27.84 0.75 3.56
N PHE A 4 27.05 -0.33 3.51
CA PHE A 4 25.60 -0.23 3.27
C PHE A 4 24.87 0.36 4.48
N ALA A 5 25.24 -0.04 5.69
CA ALA A 5 24.66 0.52 6.91
C ALA A 5 24.95 2.02 7.02
N LEU A 6 26.19 2.44 6.72
CA LEU A 6 26.56 3.85 6.73
C LEU A 6 25.79 4.65 5.67
N VAL A 7 25.68 4.13 4.43
CA VAL A 7 24.89 4.76 3.37
C VAL A 7 23.43 4.88 3.78
N PHE A 8 22.85 3.84 4.39
CA PHE A 8 21.47 3.87 4.89
C PHE A 8 21.29 4.95 5.96
N VAL A 9 22.18 5.02 6.95
CA VAL A 9 22.09 6.03 8.03
C VAL A 9 22.22 7.45 7.49
N ILE A 10 23.16 7.68 6.56
CA ILE A 10 23.34 8.98 5.92
C ILE A 10 22.09 9.35 5.10
N ALA A 11 21.58 8.42 4.28
CA ALA A 11 20.40 8.66 3.47
C ALA A 11 19.15 8.91 4.33
N TRP A 12 18.97 8.14 5.41
CA TRP A 12 17.90 8.33 6.38
C TRP A 12 17.99 9.70 7.05
N TYR A 13 19.18 10.11 7.48
CA TYR A 13 19.40 11.43 8.06
C TYR A 13 19.08 12.55 7.07
N ILE A 14 19.57 12.46 5.83
CA ILE A 14 19.28 13.45 4.79
C ILE A 14 17.78 13.52 4.51
N LYS A 15 17.10 12.37 4.37
CA LYS A 15 15.65 12.31 4.15
C LYS A 15 14.91 13.01 5.28
N ASN A 16 15.24 12.69 6.53
CA ASN A 16 14.53 13.25 7.69
C ASN A 16 14.83 14.73 7.93
N GLN A 17 15.99 15.24 7.53
CA GLN A 17 16.33 16.66 7.71
C GLN A 17 15.82 17.55 6.57
N PHE A 18 15.89 17.08 5.33
CA PHE A 18 15.65 17.92 4.16
C PHE A 18 14.35 17.60 3.43
N PHE A 19 13.77 16.41 3.63
CA PHE A 19 12.62 15.92 2.87
C PHE A 19 11.52 15.36 3.79
N SER A 20 11.50 15.76 5.06
CA SER A 20 10.42 15.38 5.97
C SER A 20 9.13 16.09 5.57
N ASN A 21 8.08 15.31 5.34
CA ASN A 21 6.73 15.82 5.11
C ASN A 21 5.86 15.55 6.34
N TRP A 22 4.67 16.17 6.38
CA TRP A 22 3.72 16.03 7.49
C TRP A 22 3.34 14.57 7.75
N TYR A 23 3.21 13.75 6.69
CA TYR A 23 2.84 12.35 6.78
C TYR A 23 3.93 11.52 7.46
N ASP A 24 5.20 11.78 7.13
CA ASP A 24 6.36 11.12 7.73
C ASP A 24 6.49 11.42 9.23
N ILE A 25 6.26 12.69 9.63
CA ILE A 25 6.28 13.11 11.03
C ILE A 25 5.15 12.41 11.78
N MET A 26 3.92 12.50 11.27
CA MET A 26 2.75 11.86 11.86
C MET A 26 2.95 10.34 12.03
N LYS A 27 3.49 9.65 11.02
CA LYS A 27 3.74 8.20 11.11
C LYS A 27 4.90 7.84 12.05
N SER A 28 5.90 8.71 12.16
CA SER A 28 6.98 8.53 13.13
C SER A 28 6.48 8.66 14.57
N ASP A 29 5.64 9.67 14.83
CA ASP A 29 5.06 9.91 16.15
C ASP A 29 4.09 8.77 16.52
N GLU A 30 3.20 8.38 15.60
CA GLU A 30 2.29 7.24 15.77
C GLU A 30 3.05 5.93 16.06
N PHE A 31 4.17 5.68 15.37
CA PHE A 31 5.01 4.51 15.66
C PHE A 31 5.64 4.58 17.05
N ALA A 32 6.14 5.74 17.48
CA ALA A 32 6.75 5.92 18.78
C ALA A 32 5.73 5.67 19.91
N ASP A 33 4.53 6.24 19.78
CA ASP A 33 3.43 6.06 20.72
C ASP A 33 3.00 4.58 20.79
N ASN A 34 2.83 3.93 19.64
CA ASN A 34 2.50 2.51 19.57
C ASN A 34 3.61 1.64 20.16
N LEU A 35 4.88 1.98 19.94
CA LEU A 35 6.00 1.24 20.50
C LEU A 35 5.99 1.32 22.02
N GLU A 36 5.81 2.50 22.60
CA GLU A 36 5.71 2.66 24.06
C GLU A 36 4.54 1.86 24.63
N LEU A 37 3.40 1.90 23.95
CA LEU A 37 2.17 1.24 24.42
C LEU A 37 2.22 -0.30 24.29
N TYR A 38 2.85 -0.82 23.23
CA TYR A 38 2.72 -2.22 22.83
C TYR A 38 4.01 -3.05 22.92
N VAL A 39 5.20 -2.47 23.15
CA VAL A 39 6.47 -3.23 23.12
C VAL A 39 6.49 -4.45 24.05
N PHE A 40 5.81 -4.38 25.21
CA PHE A 40 5.76 -5.47 26.19
C PHE A 40 4.50 -6.34 26.13
N ASN A 41 3.60 -6.09 25.19
CA ASN A 41 2.34 -6.81 25.03
C ASN A 41 1.94 -6.94 23.56
N PHE A 42 2.88 -6.80 22.63
CA PHE A 42 2.62 -6.77 21.18
C PHE A 42 1.89 -8.03 20.71
N TRP A 43 2.07 -9.17 21.38
CA TRP A 43 1.38 -10.44 21.08
C TRP A 43 -0.15 -10.36 21.21
N THR A 44 -0.70 -9.35 21.88
CA THR A 44 -2.15 -9.14 22.00
C THR A 44 -2.73 -8.30 20.86
N LEU A 45 -1.90 -7.80 19.95
CA LEU A 45 -2.35 -6.95 18.84
C LEU A 45 -3.24 -7.72 17.87
N GLU A 46 -4.31 -7.08 17.42
CA GLU A 46 -5.22 -7.62 16.41
C GLU A 46 -4.47 -7.95 15.12
N SER A 47 -3.50 -7.11 14.76
CA SER A 47 -2.68 -7.28 13.55
C SER A 47 -1.95 -8.63 13.50
N ILE A 48 -1.55 -9.19 14.64
CA ILE A 48 -0.96 -10.53 14.72
C ILE A 48 -2.02 -11.59 14.44
N SER A 49 -3.16 -11.51 15.11
CA SER A 49 -4.24 -12.50 14.97
C SER A 49 -4.72 -12.57 13.53
N GLN A 50 -4.91 -11.41 12.89
CA GLN A 50 -5.28 -11.33 11.50
C GLN A 50 -4.18 -11.81 10.56
N PHE A 51 -2.91 -11.45 10.79
CA PHE A 51 -1.80 -11.93 9.97
C PHE A 51 -1.76 -13.47 9.95
N PHE A 52 -1.86 -14.12 11.11
CA PHE A 52 -1.89 -15.57 11.17
C PHE A 52 -3.20 -16.16 10.63
N GLY A 53 -4.36 -15.55 10.92
CA GLY A 53 -5.67 -15.99 10.44
C GLY A 53 -5.82 -15.93 8.91
N GLU A 54 -5.19 -14.95 8.27
CA GLU A 54 -5.20 -14.74 6.82
C GLU A 54 -3.99 -15.40 6.12
N THR A 55 -3.22 -16.24 6.83
CA THR A 55 -2.03 -16.90 6.25
C THR A 55 -2.36 -17.66 4.97
N TRP A 56 -3.48 -18.38 4.94
CA TRP A 56 -3.82 -19.24 3.80
C TRP A 56 -4.51 -18.49 2.65
N THR A 57 -5.06 -17.32 2.92
CA THR A 57 -5.77 -16.51 1.93
C THR A 57 -4.85 -15.42 1.38
N LYS A 58 -4.32 -14.55 2.24
CA LYS A 58 -3.55 -13.37 1.85
C LYS A 58 -2.04 -13.55 1.94
N TYR A 59 -1.54 -14.30 2.93
CA TYR A 59 -0.09 -14.40 3.20
C TYR A 59 0.52 -15.76 2.83
N HIS A 60 -0.09 -16.47 1.88
CA HIS A 60 0.23 -17.88 1.58
C HIS A 60 1.63 -18.08 0.99
N PHE A 61 2.23 -17.03 0.42
CA PHE A 61 3.63 -17.04 0.00
C PHE A 61 4.61 -16.60 1.09
N ILE A 62 4.15 -15.94 2.16
CA ILE A 62 5.04 -15.42 3.20
C ILE A 62 5.43 -16.53 4.17
N ILE A 63 4.45 -17.11 4.88
CA ILE A 63 4.74 -18.03 5.99
C ILE A 63 5.13 -19.43 5.48
N PRO A 64 4.32 -20.14 4.66
CA PRO A 64 4.74 -21.41 4.09
C PRO A 64 6.03 -21.29 3.27
N GLY A 65 6.12 -20.23 2.46
CA GLY A 65 7.30 -19.90 1.68
C GLY A 65 8.55 -19.69 2.54
N GLY A 66 8.43 -18.87 3.58
CA GLY A 66 9.48 -18.61 4.56
C GLY A 66 9.94 -19.88 5.27
N ILE A 67 9.00 -20.74 5.70
CA ILE A 67 9.31 -22.03 6.32
C ILE A 67 10.13 -22.90 5.37
N VAL A 68 9.69 -23.09 4.12
CA VAL A 68 10.45 -23.84 3.11
C VAL A 68 11.83 -23.22 2.91
N CYS A 69 11.92 -21.89 2.87
CA CYS A 69 13.19 -21.21 2.68
C CYS A 69 14.17 -21.48 3.83
N ILE A 70 13.70 -21.46 5.07
CA ILE A 70 14.50 -21.78 6.25
C ILE A 70 14.93 -23.25 6.22
N PHE A 71 14.03 -24.18 5.92
CA PHE A 71 14.37 -25.60 5.82
C PHE A 71 15.44 -25.87 4.76
N VAL A 72 15.36 -25.23 3.59
CA VAL A 72 16.37 -25.35 2.53
C VAL A 72 17.72 -24.85 3.04
N GLN A 73 17.77 -23.70 3.72
CA GLN A 73 19.01 -23.16 4.28
C GLN A 73 19.62 -24.09 5.34
N LEU A 74 18.80 -24.66 6.22
CA LEU A 74 19.22 -25.63 7.24
C LEU A 74 19.73 -26.93 6.61
N ALA A 75 19.04 -27.45 5.58
CA ALA A 75 19.46 -28.65 4.84
C ALA A 75 20.80 -28.44 4.12
N GLN A 76 21.06 -27.22 3.64
CA GLN A 76 22.34 -26.81 3.08
C GLN A 76 23.42 -26.51 4.14
N LYS A 77 23.13 -26.74 5.43
CA LYS A 77 24.01 -26.45 6.58
C LYS A 77 24.39 -24.97 6.71
N LYS A 78 23.58 -24.06 6.16
CA LYS A 78 23.80 -22.60 6.23
C LYS A 78 23.11 -22.00 7.46
N PHE A 79 23.47 -22.48 8.64
CA PHE A 79 22.82 -22.10 9.90
C PHE A 79 22.85 -20.58 10.16
N LEU A 80 23.98 -19.92 9.86
CA LEU A 80 24.10 -18.47 10.04
C LEU A 80 23.15 -17.70 9.12
N SER A 81 22.97 -18.16 7.88
CA SER A 81 22.03 -17.56 6.93
C SER A 81 20.58 -17.75 7.40
N ALA A 82 20.24 -18.95 7.87
CA ALA A 82 18.91 -19.25 8.38
C ALA A 82 18.59 -18.38 9.61
N TRP A 83 19.54 -18.27 10.55
CA TRP A 83 19.39 -17.42 11.74
C TRP A 83 19.26 -15.95 11.37
N TYR A 84 20.10 -15.44 10.47
CA TYR A 84 20.01 -14.06 9.99
C TYR A 84 18.66 -13.77 9.31
N THR A 85 18.19 -14.70 8.49
CA THR A 85 16.87 -14.61 7.83
C THR A 85 15.75 -14.52 8.84
N LEU A 86 15.73 -15.43 9.84
CA LEU A 86 14.75 -15.42 10.91
C LEU A 86 14.82 -14.14 11.74
N PHE A 87 16.02 -13.67 12.09
CA PHE A 87 16.21 -12.47 12.89
C PHE A 87 15.67 -11.23 12.16
N ILE A 88 16.06 -11.01 10.90
CA ILE A 88 15.59 -9.86 10.12
C ILE A 88 14.09 -9.94 9.82
N ALA A 89 13.57 -11.13 9.47
CA ALA A 89 12.15 -11.29 9.22
C ALA A 89 11.32 -11.02 10.48
N SER A 90 11.74 -11.53 11.64
CA SER A 90 11.07 -11.27 12.92
C SER A 90 11.17 -9.81 13.33
N LEU A 91 12.32 -9.16 13.13
CA LEU A 91 12.49 -7.74 13.42
C LEU A 91 11.57 -6.88 12.54
N TYR A 92 11.53 -7.16 11.24
CA TYR A 92 10.65 -6.45 10.32
C TYR A 92 9.17 -6.72 10.62
N PHE A 93 8.81 -7.97 10.90
CA PHE A 93 7.46 -8.34 11.34
C PHE A 93 7.06 -7.54 12.58
N PHE A 94 7.93 -7.45 13.58
CA PHE A 94 7.74 -6.65 14.78
C PHE A 94 7.53 -5.15 14.46
N ILE A 95 8.33 -4.58 13.57
CA ILE A 95 8.16 -3.18 13.14
C ILE A 95 6.78 -2.98 12.52
N VAL A 96 6.34 -3.86 11.61
CA VAL A 96 5.05 -3.74 10.93
C VAL A 96 3.88 -3.83 11.90
N ILE A 97 3.89 -4.80 12.83
CA ILE A 97 2.77 -4.96 13.78
C ILE A 97 2.67 -3.78 14.76
N ILE A 98 3.79 -3.17 15.16
CA ILE A 98 3.81 -1.99 16.01
C ILE A 98 3.39 -0.74 15.22
N ALA A 99 3.83 -0.62 13.97
CA ALA A 99 3.43 0.49 13.09
C ALA A 99 1.93 0.46 12.73
N THR A 100 1.28 -0.70 12.84
CA THR A 100 -0.12 -0.88 12.46
C THR A 100 -0.78 -1.89 13.41
N PRO A 101 -1.11 -1.47 14.65
CA PRO A 101 -1.63 -2.35 15.70
C PRO A 101 -3.05 -2.87 15.39
N THR A 102 -3.84 -2.05 14.69
CA THR A 102 -5.19 -2.35 14.17
C THR A 102 -5.15 -2.37 12.65
N ILE A 103 -6.00 -3.20 12.02
CA ILE A 103 -6.07 -3.30 10.56
C ILE A 103 -7.39 -2.72 10.10
N GLU A 104 -7.43 -1.39 10.03
CA GLU A 104 -8.56 -0.69 9.42
C GLU A 104 -8.57 -0.88 7.89
N TYR A 105 -7.38 -0.87 7.29
CA TYR A 105 -7.18 -0.95 5.85
C TYR A 105 -6.32 -2.14 5.46
N SER A 106 -6.98 -3.27 5.17
CA SER A 106 -6.28 -4.52 4.84
C SER A 106 -5.26 -4.39 3.70
N PHE A 107 -5.46 -3.49 2.73
CA PHE A 107 -4.55 -3.31 1.60
C PHE A 107 -3.15 -2.81 2.02
N TYR A 108 -3.08 -1.81 2.91
CA TYR A 108 -1.79 -1.24 3.33
C TYR A 108 -1.02 -2.20 4.22
N THR A 109 -1.73 -2.84 5.16
CA THR A 109 -1.12 -3.87 6.03
C THR A 109 -0.60 -5.04 5.20
N GLU A 110 -1.36 -5.47 4.18
CA GLU A 110 -0.92 -6.53 3.28
C GLU A 110 0.37 -6.16 2.53
N SER A 111 0.41 -4.94 1.98
CA SER A 111 1.57 -4.40 1.27
C SER A 111 2.82 -4.36 2.16
N ASN A 112 2.66 -3.94 3.41
CA ASN A 112 3.76 -3.91 4.38
C ASN A 112 4.29 -5.32 4.68
N PHE A 113 3.42 -6.31 4.85
CA PHE A 113 3.85 -7.69 5.12
C PHE A 113 4.55 -8.35 3.92
N TYR A 114 4.18 -8.05 2.67
CA TYR A 114 4.84 -8.65 1.49
C TYR A 114 6.34 -8.45 1.43
N ILE A 115 6.87 -7.39 2.03
CA ILE A 115 8.32 -7.15 2.09
C ILE A 115 9.03 -8.31 2.81
N LEU A 116 8.36 -9.05 3.69
CA LEU A 116 8.89 -10.28 4.29
C LEU A 116 9.30 -11.33 3.25
N ILE A 117 8.64 -11.38 2.08
CA ILE A 117 9.03 -12.27 0.99
C ILE A 117 10.48 -11.98 0.57
N LEU A 118 10.88 -10.71 0.50
CA LEU A 118 12.25 -10.36 0.14
C LEU A 118 13.24 -10.94 1.14
N PHE A 119 12.96 -10.84 2.44
CA PHE A 119 13.85 -11.39 3.46
C PHE A 119 13.94 -12.91 3.42
N PHE A 120 12.81 -13.60 3.23
CA PHE A 120 12.79 -15.07 3.19
C PHE A 120 13.42 -15.64 1.91
N TYR A 121 13.14 -15.04 0.76
CA TYR A 121 13.49 -15.62 -0.55
C TYR A 121 14.85 -15.14 -1.06
N TYR A 122 15.30 -13.94 -0.71
CA TYR A 122 16.58 -13.39 -1.19
C TYR A 122 17.79 -14.31 -0.96
N PRO A 123 17.97 -14.94 0.22
CA PRO A 123 19.07 -15.87 0.44
C PRO A 123 19.07 -17.03 -0.56
N ILE A 124 17.89 -17.53 -0.94
CA ILE A 124 17.75 -18.64 -1.89
C ILE A 124 17.97 -18.18 -3.31
N LEU A 125 17.45 -17.01 -3.68
CA LEU A 125 17.64 -16.43 -5.02
C LEU A 125 19.13 -16.27 -5.36
N LYS A 126 19.96 -15.90 -4.39
CA LYS A 126 21.43 -15.78 -4.57
C LYS A 126 22.11 -17.12 -4.91
N HIS A 127 21.46 -18.24 -4.64
CA HIS A 127 22.01 -19.58 -4.88
C HIS A 127 21.40 -20.27 -6.09
N LEU A 128 20.57 -19.58 -6.87
CA LEU A 128 20.12 -20.07 -8.17
C LEU A 128 21.30 -20.08 -9.14
N ASN A 129 21.58 -21.24 -9.71
CA ASN A 129 22.54 -21.41 -10.81
C ASN A 129 21.80 -21.76 -12.11
N ASP A 130 22.52 -21.74 -13.24
CA ASP A 130 21.94 -22.02 -14.56
C ASP A 130 21.26 -23.39 -14.63
N HIS A 131 21.75 -24.38 -13.89
CA HIS A 131 21.14 -25.70 -13.81
C HIS A 131 19.77 -25.66 -13.09
N THR A 132 19.67 -24.93 -11.97
CA THR A 132 18.42 -24.75 -11.24
C THR A 132 17.40 -23.97 -12.07
N LEU A 133 17.83 -22.89 -12.71
CA LEU A 133 16.96 -22.05 -13.55
C LEU A 133 16.39 -22.83 -14.75
N ASN A 134 17.18 -23.73 -15.33
CA ASN A 134 16.74 -24.55 -16.45
C ASN A 134 15.93 -25.79 -16.06
N SER A 135 15.90 -26.14 -14.76
CA SER A 135 15.18 -27.32 -14.28
C SER A 135 13.67 -27.21 -14.51
N SER A 136 13.04 -28.34 -14.90
CA SER A 136 11.58 -28.41 -15.06
C SER A 136 10.87 -28.08 -13.75
N THR A 137 11.42 -28.49 -12.61
CA THR A 137 10.86 -28.17 -11.29
C THR A 137 10.77 -26.67 -11.06
N PHE A 138 11.83 -25.91 -11.32
CA PHE A 138 11.82 -24.46 -11.17
C PHE A 138 10.77 -23.81 -12.08
N LYS A 139 10.72 -24.22 -13.34
CA LYS A 139 9.73 -23.71 -14.31
C LYS A 139 8.29 -24.00 -13.86
N ILE A 140 8.01 -25.21 -13.39
CA ILE A 140 6.69 -25.60 -12.87
C ILE A 140 6.34 -24.76 -11.64
N THR A 141 7.27 -24.59 -10.70
CA THR A 141 7.06 -23.79 -9.49
C THR A 141 6.75 -22.34 -9.83
N VAL A 142 7.53 -21.71 -10.71
CA VAL A 142 7.28 -20.32 -11.15
C VAL A 142 5.92 -20.21 -11.84
N THR A 143 5.60 -21.12 -12.76
CA THR A 143 4.29 -21.13 -13.42
C THR A 143 3.15 -21.29 -12.42
N ALA A 144 3.28 -22.16 -11.42
CA ALA A 144 2.27 -22.34 -10.38
C ALA A 144 2.08 -21.05 -9.54
N ILE A 145 3.17 -20.39 -9.14
CA ILE A 145 3.12 -19.11 -8.43
C ILE A 145 2.40 -18.04 -9.28
N LEU A 146 2.73 -17.96 -10.57
CA LEU A 146 2.08 -17.02 -11.49
C LEU A 146 0.58 -17.30 -11.63
N LEU A 147 0.19 -18.57 -11.82
CA LEU A 147 -1.23 -18.95 -11.94
C LEU A 147 -2.01 -18.66 -10.66
N ILE A 148 -1.45 -18.94 -9.48
CA ILE A 148 -2.06 -18.61 -8.19
C ILE A 148 -2.19 -17.09 -8.05
N SER A 149 -1.16 -16.33 -8.43
CA SER A 149 -1.16 -14.86 -8.37
C SER A 149 -2.22 -14.26 -9.29
N ILE A 150 -2.35 -14.77 -10.51
CA ILE A 150 -3.40 -14.38 -11.47
C ILE A 150 -4.78 -14.73 -10.92
N GLY A 151 -4.96 -15.94 -10.40
CA GLY A 151 -6.22 -16.37 -9.78
C GLY A 151 -6.66 -15.44 -8.65
N ARG A 152 -5.70 -15.00 -7.82
CA ARG A 152 -5.94 -13.99 -6.79
C ARG A 152 -6.31 -12.62 -7.36
N ILE A 153 -5.59 -12.14 -8.37
CA ILE A 153 -5.93 -10.86 -9.02
C ILE A 153 -7.38 -10.91 -9.53
N ILE A 154 -7.78 -12.02 -10.14
CA ILE A 154 -9.15 -12.23 -10.61
C ILE A 154 -10.14 -12.22 -9.43
N SER A 155 -9.83 -12.89 -8.31
CA SER A 155 -10.75 -12.93 -7.16
C SER A 155 -10.97 -11.56 -6.51
N TYR A 156 -10.00 -10.65 -6.59
CA TYR A 156 -10.11 -9.29 -6.05
C TYR A 156 -10.62 -8.26 -7.07
N SER A 157 -10.70 -8.62 -8.35
CA SER A 157 -11.14 -7.71 -9.42
C SER A 157 -12.54 -7.12 -9.20
N GLY A 158 -13.44 -7.87 -8.54
CA GLY A 158 -14.80 -7.42 -8.24
C GLY A 158 -14.85 -6.17 -7.34
N ASN A 159 -13.97 -6.07 -6.33
CA ASN A 159 -13.92 -4.90 -5.46
C ASN A 159 -13.43 -3.67 -6.23
N TYR A 160 -12.47 -3.86 -7.14
CA TYR A 160 -12.03 -2.79 -8.02
C TYR A 160 -13.13 -2.33 -8.97
N GLN A 161 -13.88 -3.28 -9.57
CA GLN A 161 -15.02 -2.96 -10.42
C GLN A 161 -16.08 -2.15 -9.67
N LYS A 162 -16.47 -2.58 -8.46
CA LYS A 162 -17.42 -1.84 -7.61
C LYS A 162 -16.98 -0.40 -7.37
N ARG A 163 -15.69 -0.17 -7.11
CA ARG A 163 -15.13 1.18 -6.95
C ARG A 163 -15.22 2.00 -8.25
N LEU A 164 -14.87 1.43 -9.41
CA LEU A 164 -14.99 2.13 -10.69
C LEU A 164 -16.45 2.47 -11.04
N ASP A 165 -17.36 1.56 -10.74
CA ASP A 165 -18.81 1.74 -10.93
C ASP A 165 -19.32 2.86 -10.02
N TRP A 166 -18.90 2.89 -8.75
CA TRP A 166 -19.24 3.96 -7.82
C TRP A 166 -18.68 5.32 -8.25
N ILE A 167 -17.42 5.39 -8.71
CA ILE A 167 -16.84 6.63 -9.25
C ILE A 167 -17.68 7.11 -10.44
N SER A 168 -18.03 6.18 -11.32
CA SER A 168 -18.86 6.46 -12.50
C SER A 168 -20.25 6.99 -12.15
N SER A 169 -20.98 6.29 -11.27
CA SER A 169 -22.32 6.71 -10.88
C SER A 169 -22.30 8.05 -10.15
N THR A 170 -21.32 8.27 -9.28
CA THR A 170 -21.15 9.53 -8.56
C THR A 170 -20.93 10.70 -9.53
N MET A 171 -20.10 10.53 -10.57
CA MET A 171 -19.91 11.56 -11.60
C MET A 171 -21.17 11.79 -12.46
N GLU A 172 -21.93 10.75 -12.76
CA GLU A 172 -23.13 10.84 -13.62
C GLU A 172 -24.31 11.48 -12.88
N GLU A 173 -24.49 11.17 -11.59
CA GLU A 173 -25.61 11.65 -10.76
C GLU A 173 -25.42 13.10 -10.28
N ASN A 174 -24.19 13.52 -10.03
CA ASN A 174 -23.91 14.85 -9.50
C ASN A 174 -23.80 15.91 -10.60
N GLN A 175 -24.41 17.07 -10.40
CA GLN A 175 -24.35 18.18 -11.35
C GLN A 175 -23.00 18.92 -11.33
N CYS A 176 -22.23 18.80 -10.25
CA CYS A 176 -20.95 19.48 -10.11
C CYS A 176 -19.83 18.74 -10.84
N ASN A 177 -18.87 19.51 -11.35
CA ASN A 177 -17.69 18.95 -12.01
C ASN A 177 -16.57 18.58 -11.03
N LYS A 178 -16.54 19.20 -9.84
CA LYS A 178 -15.61 18.88 -8.75
C LYS A 178 -16.41 18.47 -7.53
N ILE A 179 -16.24 17.23 -7.11
CA ILE A 179 -17.03 16.63 -6.03
C ILE A 179 -16.08 16.34 -4.86
N ILE A 180 -16.44 16.78 -3.66
CA ILE A 180 -15.77 16.41 -2.40
C ILE A 180 -16.56 15.28 -1.76
N VAL A 181 -15.89 14.24 -1.28
CA VAL A 181 -16.50 13.10 -0.59
C VAL A 181 -15.81 12.91 0.74
N THR A 182 -16.60 12.77 1.80
CA THR A 182 -16.10 12.46 3.14
C THR A 182 -15.97 10.94 3.31
N GLU A 183 -14.98 10.47 4.08
CA GLU A 183 -14.67 9.03 4.18
C GLU A 183 -15.82 8.22 4.80
N ASP A 184 -16.64 8.84 5.65
CA ASP A 184 -17.81 8.25 6.30
C ASP A 184 -18.93 7.90 5.31
N LEU A 185 -18.98 8.57 4.15
CA LEU A 185 -19.93 8.26 3.07
C LEU A 185 -19.47 7.09 2.19
N LEU A 186 -18.24 6.61 2.36
CA LEU A 186 -17.68 5.50 1.59
C LEU A 186 -17.85 4.18 2.32
N ASP A 187 -18.46 3.21 1.62
CA ASP A 187 -18.45 1.81 2.04
C ASP A 187 -17.01 1.27 2.12
N HIS A 188 -16.77 0.34 3.06
CA HIS A 188 -15.48 -0.31 3.27
C HIS A 188 -14.92 -0.95 2.00
N GLU A 189 -15.79 -1.47 1.13
CA GLU A 189 -15.39 -2.08 -0.14
C GLU A 189 -14.82 -1.07 -1.15
N ILE A 190 -15.11 0.23 -0.99
CA ILE A 190 -14.73 1.32 -1.90
C ILE A 190 -13.60 2.16 -1.28
N ARG A 191 -13.43 2.14 0.04
CA ARG A 191 -12.50 2.99 0.81
C ARG A 191 -11.01 2.69 0.61
N PHE A 192 -10.64 1.63 -0.10
CA PHE A 192 -9.23 1.33 -0.37
C PHE A 192 -8.62 2.37 -1.33
N GLN A 193 -7.35 2.75 -1.10
CA GLN A 193 -6.62 3.71 -1.94
C GLN A 193 -7.37 5.04 -2.15
N ILE A 194 -7.99 5.59 -1.09
CA ILE A 194 -8.75 6.84 -1.23
C ILE A 194 -7.92 8.01 -1.80
N TRP A 195 -6.60 8.03 -1.53
CA TRP A 195 -5.67 9.00 -2.11
C TRP A 195 -5.57 8.95 -3.64
N SER A 196 -5.94 7.84 -4.28
CA SER A 196 -5.93 7.71 -5.74
C SER A 196 -7.19 8.29 -6.38
N LEU A 197 -8.24 8.55 -5.59
CA LEU A 197 -9.57 8.93 -6.08
C LEU A 197 -9.57 10.19 -6.98
N PRO A 198 -8.81 11.28 -6.68
CA PRO A 198 -8.72 12.44 -7.57
C PRO A 198 -8.19 12.09 -8.96
N TYR A 199 -7.24 11.17 -9.03
CA TYR A 199 -6.62 10.76 -10.28
C TYR A 199 -7.52 9.78 -11.06
N GLU A 200 -8.08 8.78 -10.38
CA GLU A 200 -8.96 7.78 -10.98
C GLU A 200 -10.21 8.41 -11.55
N SER A 201 -10.86 9.30 -10.80
CA SER A 201 -12.04 10.03 -11.26
C SER A 201 -11.74 10.94 -12.44
N LEU A 202 -10.60 11.64 -12.45
CA LEU A 202 -10.21 12.49 -13.59
C LEU A 202 -9.96 11.67 -14.85
N ILE A 203 -9.27 10.53 -14.74
CA ILE A 203 -9.03 9.60 -15.86
C ILE A 203 -10.36 9.08 -16.42
N LEU A 204 -11.23 8.56 -15.54
CA LEU A 204 -12.53 8.01 -15.94
C LEU A 204 -13.46 9.08 -16.52
N GLY A 205 -13.50 10.25 -15.88
CA GLY A 205 -14.25 11.40 -16.33
C GLY A 205 -13.82 11.85 -17.72
N HIS A 206 -12.52 11.86 -18.00
CA HIS A 206 -12.00 12.15 -19.33
C HIS A 206 -12.35 11.07 -20.36
N GLN A 207 -12.17 9.79 -20.03
CA GLN A 207 -12.53 8.67 -20.92
C GLN A 207 -14.02 8.67 -21.31
N LYS A 208 -14.89 9.11 -20.40
CA LYS A 208 -16.33 9.25 -20.62
C LYS A 208 -16.77 10.62 -21.14
N GLY A 209 -15.84 11.56 -21.35
CA GLY A 209 -16.13 12.91 -21.85
C GLY A 209 -16.89 13.82 -20.86
N MET A 210 -16.88 13.50 -19.58
CA MET A 210 -17.56 14.26 -18.52
C MET A 210 -16.69 15.36 -17.89
N ASN A 211 -15.35 15.26 -18.00
CA ASN A 211 -14.39 16.18 -17.36
C ASN A 211 -14.74 16.49 -15.89
N LYS A 212 -14.99 15.44 -15.09
CA LYS A 212 -15.30 15.55 -13.66
C LYS A 212 -14.21 14.92 -12.81
N SER A 213 -14.13 15.35 -11.55
CA SER A 213 -13.22 14.78 -10.56
C SER A 213 -13.90 14.65 -9.19
N ILE A 214 -13.46 13.64 -8.44
CA ILE A 214 -13.92 13.33 -7.09
C ILE A 214 -12.70 13.37 -6.17
N HIS A 215 -12.84 14.06 -5.04
CA HIS A 215 -11.77 14.32 -4.11
C HIS A 215 -12.18 13.88 -2.71
N PRO A 216 -11.35 13.12 -1.99
CA PRO A 216 -11.62 12.89 -0.58
C PRO A 216 -11.47 14.20 0.19
N LEU A 217 -12.34 14.45 1.16
CA LEU A 217 -12.13 15.53 2.13
C LEU A 217 -10.93 15.14 2.99
N VAL A 218 -9.87 15.94 2.91
CA VAL A 218 -8.68 15.74 3.73
C VAL A 218 -8.60 16.90 4.72
N ASN A 219 -8.79 16.61 6.00
CA ASN A 219 -8.82 17.61 7.09
C ASN A 219 -7.59 18.55 7.08
N SER A 220 -6.43 18.06 6.61
CA SER A 220 -5.19 18.85 6.52
C SER A 220 -5.19 19.93 5.44
N PHE A 221 -6.20 19.94 4.55
CA PHE A 221 -6.32 20.88 3.44
C PHE A 221 -7.68 21.60 3.43
N GLU A 222 -8.46 21.54 4.50
CA GLU A 222 -9.74 22.27 4.60
C GLU A 222 -9.58 23.76 4.30
N ASP A 223 -8.48 24.37 4.75
CA ASP A 223 -8.15 25.78 4.50
C ASP A 223 -7.55 26.04 3.10
N ASP A 224 -7.09 25.00 2.40
CA ASP A 224 -6.41 25.06 1.09
C ASP A 224 -7.32 24.65 -0.08
N TYR A 225 -8.59 24.30 0.16
CA TYR A 225 -9.59 24.07 -0.89
C TYR A 225 -9.92 25.39 -1.61
N ASN A 226 -9.03 25.78 -2.50
CA ASN A 226 -9.29 26.80 -3.49
C ASN A 226 -10.07 26.15 -4.63
N GLU A 227 -11.18 26.78 -5.00
CA GLU A 227 -12.04 26.37 -6.13
C GLU A 227 -11.27 26.14 -7.43
N ASN A 228 -10.09 26.74 -7.57
CA ASN A 228 -9.27 26.63 -8.77
C ASN A 228 -8.18 25.56 -8.69
N LEU A 229 -7.89 24.94 -7.54
CA LEU A 229 -6.79 23.98 -7.44
C LEU A 229 -7.27 22.53 -7.62
N PHE A 230 -6.40 21.67 -8.13
CA PHE A 230 -6.55 20.22 -8.09
C PHE A 230 -5.96 19.70 -6.78
N VAL A 231 -6.83 19.37 -5.83
CA VAL A 231 -6.43 18.94 -4.47
C VAL A 231 -6.25 17.42 -4.42
N THR A 232 -5.15 16.95 -3.85
CA THR A 232 -4.91 15.51 -3.62
C THR A 232 -4.49 15.30 -2.17
N SER A 233 -4.49 14.05 -1.70
CA SER A 233 -4.07 13.73 -0.33
C SER A 233 -2.61 14.09 -0.02
N PHE A 234 -1.79 14.39 -1.02
CA PHE A 234 -0.37 14.68 -0.83
C PHE A 234 0.02 16.12 -1.18
N LYS A 235 -0.63 16.70 -2.19
CA LYS A 235 -0.28 18.01 -2.74
C LYS A 235 -1.46 18.65 -3.47
N THR A 236 -1.48 19.98 -3.53
CA THR A 236 -2.32 20.77 -4.42
C THR A 236 -1.56 21.11 -5.72
N HIS A 237 -2.29 21.16 -6.82
CA HIS A 237 -1.75 21.48 -8.14
C HIS A 237 -2.58 22.57 -8.83
N GLU A 238 -1.90 23.43 -9.57
CA GLU A 238 -2.58 24.37 -10.47
C GLU A 238 -3.18 23.62 -11.68
N PRO A 239 -4.36 24.00 -12.18
CA PRO A 239 -4.99 23.35 -13.33
C PRO A 239 -4.07 23.30 -14.55
N GLY A 240 -3.27 24.35 -14.78
CA GLY A 240 -2.32 24.39 -15.89
C GLY A 240 -1.28 23.27 -15.83
N GLU A 241 -0.82 22.90 -14.62
CA GLU A 241 0.13 21.79 -14.44
C GLU A 241 -0.51 20.46 -14.84
N ILE A 242 -1.74 20.22 -14.38
CA ILE A 242 -2.47 18.98 -14.67
C ILE A 242 -2.90 18.90 -16.14
N ASN A 243 -3.43 20.00 -16.68
CA ASN A 243 -3.94 20.10 -18.05
C ASN A 243 -2.84 19.95 -19.09
N SER A 244 -1.62 20.40 -18.79
CA SER A 244 -0.48 20.28 -19.69
C SER A 244 0.10 18.86 -19.76
N ALA A 245 -0.05 18.08 -18.68
CA ALA A 245 0.60 16.78 -18.54
C ALA A 245 -0.35 15.59 -18.75
N TYR A 246 -1.62 15.71 -18.39
CA TYR A 246 -2.52 14.56 -18.26
C TYR A 246 -3.92 14.79 -18.89
N PHE A 247 -4.79 15.57 -18.23
CA PHE A 247 -6.22 15.68 -18.58
C PHE A 247 -6.75 17.08 -18.31
N GLN A 248 -7.82 17.48 -19.00
CA GLN A 248 -8.53 18.73 -18.69
C GLN A 248 -9.25 18.62 -17.34
N PHE A 249 -8.63 19.19 -16.32
CA PHE A 249 -9.23 19.41 -15.01
C PHE A 249 -10.36 20.46 -15.13
N PRO A 250 -11.56 20.18 -14.60
CA PRO A 250 -12.68 21.11 -14.67
C PRO A 250 -12.41 22.47 -14.02
N GLU A 251 -13.10 23.49 -14.51
CA GLU A 251 -13.20 24.79 -13.85
C GLU A 251 -14.45 24.83 -12.94
N GLY A 252 -14.46 25.77 -12.00
CA GLY A 252 -15.59 25.99 -11.08
C GLY A 252 -15.40 25.40 -9.69
N PRO A 253 -16.35 25.69 -8.77
CA PRO A 253 -16.22 25.36 -7.35
C PRO A 253 -16.35 23.86 -7.08
N TYR A 254 -15.81 23.47 -5.93
CA TYR A 254 -16.06 22.17 -5.32
C TYR A 254 -17.47 22.10 -4.72
N CYS A 255 -18.12 20.94 -4.85
CA CYS A 255 -19.38 20.64 -4.19
C CYS A 255 -19.21 19.42 -3.29
N THR A 256 -19.70 19.50 -2.04
CA THR A 256 -19.69 18.37 -1.12
C THR A 256 -20.81 17.39 -1.48
N LEU A 257 -20.45 16.11 -1.64
CA LEU A 257 -21.42 15.03 -1.82
C LEU A 257 -22.31 14.93 -0.58
N GLY A 258 -23.63 14.99 -0.77
CA GLY A 258 -24.61 14.92 0.33
C GLY A 258 -25.04 16.28 0.91
N GLU A 259 -24.36 17.38 0.57
CA GLU A 259 -24.89 18.72 0.82
C GLU A 259 -25.71 19.18 -0.38
N ASN A 260 -27.04 19.12 -0.27
CA ASN A 260 -27.94 19.63 -1.32
C ASN A 260 -27.72 21.14 -1.50
N ARG A 261 -27.46 21.58 -2.73
CA ARG A 261 -27.77 22.95 -3.20
C ARG A 261 -28.95 22.91 -4.15
#